data_AF-A0A1Y1N3T3-F1
#
_entry.id   AF-A0A1Y1N3T3-F1
#
_cell.length_a   1.000
_cell.length_b   1.000
_cell.length_c   1.000
_cell.angle_alpha   90.00
_cell.angle_beta   90.00
_cell.angle_gamma   90.00
#
_symmetry.space_group_name_H-M   'P 1'
#
loop_
_entity.id
_entity.type
_entity.pdbx_description
1 polymer ?
#
loop_
_entity_poly.entity_id
_entity_poly.type
_entity_poly.pdbx_seq_one_letter_code
_entity_poly.pdbx_strand_id
1 'polypeptide(L)'
;MVPVGGAVIAAFNVGLLEQISKTYPGRASSSPVMDSFITLLHLGKNGYRDLIMKRDELYTYLKQELLAVSEKFGETLLNTPDNPISCAITLRTIEPEDLTQLGSMLFWRNISGTRVVTTLETKTIAGHTFNGLSTFGMQLGWF
;
A
#
# COMPACT_ATOMS: atom_id res chain seq x y z
N MET A 1 -8.34 -10.64 11.03
CA MET A 1 -7.18 -9.75 10.82
C MET A 1 -6.08 -10.21 11.75
N VAL A 2 -4.82 -10.11 11.34
CA VAL A 2 -3.68 -10.60 12.12
C VAL A 2 -2.75 -9.43 12.50
N PRO A 3 -2.03 -9.51 13.63
CA PRO A 3 -0.98 -8.54 13.97
C PRO A 3 0.14 -8.51 12.92
N VAL A 4 0.84 -7.37 12.82
CA VAL A 4 2.03 -7.24 11.97
C VAL A 4 3.17 -8.11 12.54
N GLY A 5 3.91 -8.80 11.67
CA GLY A 5 5.09 -9.57 12.05
C GLY A 5 5.29 -10.91 11.34
N GLY A 6 4.36 -11.30 10.46
CA GLY A 6 4.47 -12.50 9.62
C GLY A 6 4.52 -12.19 8.13
N ALA A 7 5.09 -13.10 7.35
CA ALA A 7 5.08 -13.08 5.89
C ALA A 7 4.95 -14.50 5.34
N VAL A 8 4.51 -14.62 4.08
CA VAL A 8 4.44 -15.89 3.36
C VAL A 8 5.47 -15.86 2.22
N ILE A 9 6.36 -16.85 2.21
CA ILE A 9 7.25 -17.11 1.08
C ILE A 9 6.62 -18.25 0.26
N ALA A 10 6.37 -18.02 -1.02
CA ALA A 10 5.76 -19.00 -1.92
C ALA A 10 6.55 -19.07 -3.23
N ALA A 11 6.66 -20.27 -3.80
CA ALA A 11 7.32 -20.52 -5.07
C ALA A 11 6.69 -21.74 -5.77
N PHE A 12 6.79 -21.79 -7.10
CA PHE A 12 6.42 -22.98 -7.88
C PHE A 12 7.47 -24.10 -7.79
N ASN A 13 8.72 -23.74 -7.48
CA ASN A 13 9.81 -24.70 -7.31
C ASN A 13 9.93 -25.10 -5.83
N VAL A 14 9.56 -26.34 -5.53
CA VAL A 14 9.61 -26.91 -4.17
C VAL A 14 11.03 -26.98 -3.63
N GLY A 15 12.01 -27.36 -4.46
CA GLY A 15 13.42 -27.45 -4.06
C GLY A 15 13.99 -26.10 -3.62
N LEU A 16 13.65 -25.02 -4.33
CA LEU A 16 14.02 -23.66 -3.93
C LEU A 16 13.38 -23.27 -2.59
N LEU A 17 12.09 -23.57 -2.40
CA LEU A 17 11.39 -23.26 -1.17
C LEU A 17 12.00 -23.99 0.04
N GLU A 18 12.39 -25.26 -0.13
CA GLU A 18 13.10 -26.01 0.90
C GLU A 18 14.46 -25.41 1.25
N GLN A 19 15.24 -25.00 0.24
CA GLN A 19 16.53 -24.35 0.45
C GLN A 19 16.37 -23.05 1.26
N ILE A 20 15.38 -22.23 0.90
CA ILE A 20 15.06 -21.01 1.64
C ILE A 20 14.65 -21.34 3.08
N SER A 21 13.76 -22.32 3.27
CA SER A 21 13.31 -22.73 4.60
C SER A 21 14.45 -23.22 5.50
N LYS A 22 15.42 -23.95 4.94
CA LYS A 22 16.60 -24.47 5.67
C LYS A 22 17.64 -23.37 5.95
N THR A 23 17.53 -22.20 5.31
CA THR A 23 18.44 -21.07 5.52
C THR A 23 18.12 -20.31 6.81
N TYR A 24 16.90 -20.42 7.35
CA TYR A 24 16.52 -19.73 8.58
C TYR A 24 17.24 -20.34 9.81
N PRO A 25 18.10 -19.58 10.51
CA PRO A 25 18.87 -20.12 11.62
C PRO A 25 18.02 -20.23 12.89
N GLY A 26 17.87 -21.44 13.42
CA GLY A 26 17.23 -21.69 14.71
C GLY A 26 15.70 -21.75 14.66
N ARG A 27 15.05 -21.33 15.75
CA ARG A 27 13.57 -21.40 15.91
C ARG A 27 12.96 -20.03 15.67
N ALA A 28 11.79 -20.01 15.04
CA ALA A 28 10.97 -18.81 14.87
C ALA A 28 9.76 -18.81 15.82
N SER A 29 9.22 -17.63 16.10
CA SER A 29 7.95 -17.50 16.83
C SER A 29 6.80 -18.14 16.04
N SER A 30 5.95 -18.90 16.72
CA SER A 30 4.74 -19.47 16.13
C SER A 30 3.55 -18.51 16.11
N SER A 31 3.63 -17.35 16.80
CA SER A 31 2.50 -16.41 16.94
C SER A 31 1.89 -16.00 15.59
N PRO A 32 2.68 -15.58 14.56
CA PRO A 32 2.08 -15.16 13.29
C PRO A 32 1.38 -16.30 12.55
N VAL A 33 1.86 -17.54 12.74
CA VAL A 33 1.24 -18.75 12.17
C VAL A 33 -0.08 -19.05 12.88
N MET A 34 -0.10 -18.96 14.22
CA MET A 34 -1.31 -19.20 15.02
C MET A 34 -2.42 -18.18 14.69
N ASP A 35 -2.10 -16.89 14.62
CA ASP A 35 -3.08 -15.84 14.32
C ASP A 35 -3.68 -16.03 12.91
N SER A 36 -2.83 -16.36 11.95
CA SER A 36 -3.26 -16.64 10.57
C SER A 36 -4.12 -17.91 10.51
N PHE A 37 -3.72 -18.96 11.21
CA PHE A 37 -4.46 -20.21 11.28
C PHE A 37 -5.85 -20.01 11.87
N ILE A 38 -5.95 -19.33 13.02
CA ILE A 38 -7.24 -19.00 13.67
C ILE A 38 -8.10 -18.15 12.73
N THR A 39 -7.53 -17.12 12.10
CA THR A 39 -8.27 -16.24 11.18
C THR A 39 -8.83 -17.02 9.98
N LEU A 40 -8.03 -17.88 9.36
CA LEU A 40 -8.45 -18.66 8.19
C LEU A 40 -9.50 -19.71 8.55
N LEU A 41 -9.39 -20.36 9.71
CA LEU A 41 -10.43 -21.28 10.18
C LEU A 41 -11.74 -20.56 10.51
N HIS A 42 -11.66 -19.37 11.13
CA HIS A 42 -12.84 -18.59 11.47
C HIS A 42 -13.60 -18.08 10.23
N LEU A 43 -12.88 -17.56 9.23
CA LEU A 43 -13.48 -17.08 7.98
C LEU A 43 -13.96 -18.22 7.08
N GLY A 44 -13.18 -19.31 7.03
CA GLY A 44 -13.29 -20.32 6.00
C GLY A 44 -13.04 -19.76 4.60
N LYS A 45 -13.13 -20.65 3.60
CA LYS A 45 -12.93 -20.29 2.18
C LYS A 45 -13.95 -19.25 1.71
N ASN A 46 -15.21 -19.39 2.11
CA ASN A 46 -16.29 -18.51 1.65
C ASN A 46 -16.15 -17.12 2.24
N GLY A 47 -15.95 -17.00 3.56
CA GLY A 47 -15.76 -15.69 4.19
C GLY A 47 -14.54 -14.95 3.65
N TYR A 48 -13.46 -15.65 3.30
CA TYR A 48 -12.32 -15.00 2.64
C TYR A 48 -12.65 -14.51 1.22
N ARG A 49 -13.41 -15.29 0.42
CA ARG A 49 -13.86 -14.86 -0.91
C ARG A 49 -14.81 -13.67 -0.84
N ASP A 50 -15.71 -13.66 0.13
CA ASP A 50 -16.66 -12.56 0.35
C ASP A 50 -15.92 -11.26 0.67
N LEU A 51 -14.83 -11.32 1.46
CA LEU A 51 -13.97 -10.17 1.73
C LEU A 51 -13.29 -9.63 0.47
N ILE A 52 -12.86 -10.52 -0.45
CA ILE A 52 -12.27 -10.11 -1.73
C ILE A 52 -13.32 -9.41 -2.60
N MET A 53 -14.52 -9.98 -2.72
CA MET A 53 -15.61 -9.36 -3.48
C MET A 53 -15.99 -7.98 -2.92
N LYS A 54 -16.13 -7.89 -1.60
CA LYS A 54 -16.44 -6.63 -0.92
C LYS A 54 -15.35 -5.58 -1.12
N ARG A 55 -14.08 -5.98 -1.18
CA ARG A 55 -12.97 -5.05 -1.51
C ARG A 55 -13.15 -4.45 -2.90
N ASP A 56 -13.53 -5.26 -3.90
CA ASP A 56 -13.68 -4.79 -5.28
C ASP A 56 -14.86 -3.81 -5.42
N GLU A 57 -15.96 -4.07 -4.71
CA GLU A 57 -17.10 -3.15 -4.58
C GLU A 57 -16.67 -1.83 -3.93
N LEU A 58 -15.95 -1.90 -2.80
CA LEU A 58 -15.46 -0.72 -2.08
C LEU A 58 -14.43 0.07 -2.89
N TYR A 59 -13.60 -0.59 -3.69
CA TYR A 59 -12.65 0.08 -4.58
C TYR A 59 -13.38 0.91 -5.64
N THR A 60 -14.44 0.36 -6.23
CA THR A 60 -15.27 1.08 -7.21
C THR A 60 -15.97 2.27 -6.57
N TYR A 61 -16.56 2.09 -5.38
CA TYR A 61 -17.17 3.16 -4.61
C TYR A 61 -16.15 4.26 -4.26
N LEU A 62 -14.98 3.89 -3.72
CA LEU A 62 -13.90 4.83 -3.41
C LEU A 62 -13.48 5.65 -4.63
N LYS A 63 -13.36 5.01 -5.80
CA LYS A 63 -12.97 5.68 -7.04
C LYS A 63 -14.01 6.71 -7.49
N GLN A 64 -15.29 6.37 -7.37
CA GLN A 64 -16.40 7.28 -7.70
C GLN A 64 -16.45 8.49 -6.77
N GLU A 65 -16.34 8.26 -5.46
CA GLU A 65 -16.34 9.34 -4.46
C GLU A 65 -15.11 10.24 -4.60
N LEU A 66 -13.93 9.67 -4.85
CA LEU A 66 -12.71 10.44 -5.11
C LEU A 66 -12.81 11.26 -6.40
N LEU A 67 -13.46 10.74 -7.45
CA LEU A 67 -13.70 11.48 -8.67
C LEU A 67 -14.56 12.73 -8.38
N ALA A 68 -15.70 12.55 -7.72
CA ALA A 68 -16.60 13.65 -7.36
C ALA A 68 -15.90 14.71 -6.49
N VAL A 69 -15.08 14.28 -5.52
CA VAL A 69 -14.26 15.19 -4.71
C VAL A 69 -13.23 15.91 -5.57
N SER A 70 -12.53 15.20 -6.46
CA SER A 70 -11.50 15.82 -7.30
C SER A 70 -12.10 16.91 -8.21
N GLU A 71 -13.23 16.64 -8.86
CA GLU A 71 -13.91 17.60 -9.73
C GLU A 71 -14.37 18.85 -8.97
N LYS A 72 -14.88 18.67 -7.74
CA LYS A 72 -15.30 19.78 -6.87
C LYS A 72 -14.18 20.76 -6.56
N PHE A 73 -12.94 20.28 -6.44
CA PHE A 73 -11.77 21.10 -6.12
C PHE A 73 -10.91 21.45 -7.34
N GLY A 74 -11.38 21.17 -8.58
CA GLY A 74 -10.61 21.43 -9.80
C GLY A 74 -9.41 20.50 -9.99
N GLU A 75 -9.40 19.37 -9.29
CA GLU A 75 -8.40 18.32 -9.38
C GLU A 75 -8.85 17.21 -10.33
N THR A 76 -7.98 16.23 -10.56
CA THR A 76 -8.25 15.11 -11.44
C THR A 76 -7.81 13.81 -10.78
N LEU A 77 -8.67 12.81 -10.83
CA LEU A 77 -8.31 11.44 -10.48
C LEU A 77 -7.33 10.87 -11.53
N LEU A 78 -6.18 10.37 -11.09
CA LEU A 78 -5.18 9.77 -11.97
C LEU A 78 -5.73 8.50 -12.62
N ASN A 79 -5.53 8.36 -13.94
CA ASN A 79 -5.94 7.17 -14.67
C ASN A 79 -4.89 6.06 -14.52
N THR A 80 -5.11 5.16 -13.56
CA THR A 80 -4.25 4.00 -13.28
C THR A 80 -5.03 2.69 -13.36
N PRO A 81 -5.40 2.22 -14.57
CA PRO A 81 -6.24 1.03 -14.74
C PRO A 81 -5.58 -0.25 -14.24
N ASP A 82 -4.24 -0.33 -14.29
CA ASP A 82 -3.47 -1.50 -13.86
C ASP A 82 -3.25 -1.58 -12.34
N ASN A 83 -3.77 -0.62 -11.56
CA ASN A 83 -3.68 -0.62 -10.10
C ASN A 83 -5.06 -0.86 -9.45
N PRO A 84 -5.40 -2.10 -9.11
CA PRO A 84 -6.73 -2.46 -8.59
C PRO A 84 -6.91 -2.21 -7.08
N ILE A 85 -5.94 -1.55 -6.42
CA ILE A 85 -5.94 -1.37 -4.96
C ILE A 85 -5.87 0.10 -4.58
N SER A 86 -5.02 0.88 -5.25
CA SER A 86 -4.77 2.28 -4.91
C SER A 86 -5.36 3.23 -5.95
N CYS A 87 -5.72 4.43 -5.49
CA CYS A 87 -6.19 5.55 -6.30
C CYS A 87 -5.40 6.80 -5.86
N ALA A 88 -5.24 7.77 -6.77
CA ALA A 88 -4.59 9.03 -6.47
C ALA A 88 -5.31 10.18 -7.18
N ILE A 89 -5.42 11.31 -6.50
CA ILE A 89 -5.91 12.58 -7.07
C ILE A 89 -4.75 13.54 -7.21
N THR A 90 -4.81 14.43 -8.20
CA THR A 90 -3.87 15.55 -8.29
C THR A 90 -4.11 16.54 -7.14
N LEU A 91 -3.08 17.30 -6.79
CA LEU A 91 -3.13 18.39 -5.80
C LEU A 91 -2.48 19.65 -6.41
N ARG A 92 -2.89 20.03 -7.63
CA ARG A 92 -2.32 21.16 -8.38
C ARG A 92 -2.81 22.52 -7.90
N THR A 93 -3.95 22.55 -7.22
CA THR A 93 -4.60 23.77 -6.70
C THR A 93 -4.08 24.19 -5.33
N ILE A 94 -3.22 23.37 -4.71
CA ILE A 94 -2.62 23.62 -3.41
C ILE A 94 -1.16 24.01 -3.65
N GLU A 95 -0.71 25.08 -3.00
CA GLU A 95 0.68 25.52 -3.09
C GLU A 95 1.64 24.46 -2.55
N PRO A 96 2.83 24.29 -3.14
CA PRO A 96 3.75 23.21 -2.75
C PRO A 96 4.16 23.23 -1.28
N GLU A 97 4.23 24.42 -0.66
CA GLU A 97 4.57 24.59 0.76
C GLU A 97 3.49 24.03 1.70
N ASP A 98 2.22 24.01 1.24
CA ASP A 98 1.06 23.60 2.04
C ASP A 98 0.72 22.11 1.88
N LEU A 99 1.31 21.39 0.91
CA LEU A 99 1.05 19.97 0.66
C LEU A 99 1.35 19.09 1.88
N THR A 100 2.46 19.34 2.58
CA THR A 100 2.81 18.62 3.81
C THR A 100 1.81 18.91 4.93
N GLN A 101 1.27 20.13 4.98
CA GLN A 101 0.26 20.51 5.96
C GLN A 101 -1.06 19.77 5.71
N LEU A 102 -1.47 19.58 4.46
CA LEU A 102 -2.66 18.78 4.11
C LEU A 102 -2.55 17.36 4.69
N GLY A 103 -1.41 16.70 4.52
CA GLY A 103 -1.18 15.36 5.09
C GLY A 103 -1.36 15.35 6.61
N SER A 104 -0.84 16.37 7.29
CA SER A 104 -1.00 16.54 8.75
C SER A 104 -2.45 16.81 9.15
N MET A 105 -3.18 17.60 8.36
CA MET A 105 -4.60 17.93 8.58
C MET A 105 -5.51 16.70 8.45
N LEU A 106 -5.23 15.81 7.49
CA LEU A 106 -5.96 14.55 7.32
C LEU A 106 -5.73 13.63 8.52
N PHE A 107 -4.47 13.47 8.94
CA PHE A 107 -4.12 12.66 10.10
C PHE A 107 -4.80 13.16 11.38
N TRP A 108 -4.78 14.48 11.62
CA TRP A 108 -5.42 15.09 12.79
C TRP A 108 -6.96 14.91 12.80
N ARG A 109 -7.56 14.67 11.63
CA ARG A 109 -8.99 14.34 11.47
C ARG A 109 -9.27 12.85 11.52
N ASN A 110 -8.35 12.06 12.08
CA ASN A 110 -8.43 10.61 12.22
C ASN A 110 -8.49 9.85 10.87
N ILE A 111 -7.94 10.43 9.81
CA ILE A 111 -7.79 9.76 8.52
C ILE A 111 -6.41 9.10 8.50
N SER A 112 -6.39 7.76 8.55
CA SER A 112 -5.17 6.97 8.46
C SER A 112 -5.04 6.30 7.09
N GLY A 113 -3.81 5.97 6.69
CA GLY A 113 -3.52 5.29 5.42
C GLY A 113 -3.47 6.18 4.17
N THR A 114 -3.90 7.44 4.26
CA THR A 114 -3.70 8.41 3.18
C THR A 114 -2.24 8.88 3.12
N ARG A 115 -1.71 9.07 1.91
CA ARG A 115 -0.35 9.58 1.70
C ARG A 115 -0.40 10.78 0.78
N VAL A 116 0.14 11.90 1.22
CA VAL A 116 0.46 13.04 0.35
C VAL A 116 1.86 12.82 -0.20
N VAL A 117 2.01 12.94 -1.52
CA VAL A 117 3.25 12.65 -2.24
C VAL A 117 3.69 13.91 -2.98
N THR A 118 4.93 14.34 -2.72
CA THR A 118 5.55 15.50 -3.38
C THR A 118 6.84 15.04 -4.09
N THR A 119 7.26 15.78 -5.12
CA THR A 119 8.53 15.56 -5.84
C THR A 119 9.69 16.39 -5.28
N LEU A 120 9.43 17.22 -4.27
CA LEU A 120 10.39 18.16 -3.71
C LEU A 120 11.32 17.52 -2.68
N GLU A 121 10.95 16.35 -2.16
CA GLU A 121 11.71 15.68 -1.11
C GLU A 121 12.88 14.85 -1.67
N THR A 122 14.08 15.09 -1.14
CA THR A 122 15.24 14.21 -1.33
C THR A 122 15.46 13.39 -0.06
N LYS A 123 15.63 12.08 -0.20
CA LYS A 123 15.84 11.17 0.94
C LYS A 123 16.97 10.19 0.67
N THR A 124 17.87 10.04 1.64
CA THR A 124 18.96 9.06 1.59
C THR A 124 18.61 7.84 2.42
N ILE A 125 18.64 6.66 1.81
CA ILE A 125 18.38 5.37 2.45
C ILE A 125 19.53 4.43 2.13
N ALA A 126 20.18 3.87 3.15
CA ALA A 126 21.30 2.94 3.00
C ALA A 126 22.41 3.46 2.05
N GLY A 127 22.70 4.77 2.10
CA GLY A 127 23.73 5.41 1.26
C GLY A 127 23.27 5.80 -0.15
N HIS A 128 22.03 5.49 -0.54
CA HIS A 128 21.46 5.86 -1.83
C HIS A 128 20.51 7.04 -1.68
N THR A 129 20.71 8.08 -2.49
CA THR A 129 19.89 9.30 -2.47
C THR A 129 18.83 9.23 -3.55
N PHE A 130 17.57 9.42 -3.14
CA PHE A 130 16.40 9.44 -4.01
C PHE A 130 15.81 10.84 -4.03
N ASN A 131 15.63 11.39 -5.23
CA ASN A 131 14.85 12.59 -5.45
C ASN A 131 13.39 12.16 -5.72
N GLY A 132 12.43 12.70 -4.99
CA GLY A 132 11.04 12.30 -5.10
C GLY A 132 10.80 10.83 -4.75
N LEU A 133 11.38 10.32 -3.64
CA LEU A 133 11.30 8.90 -3.23
C LEU A 133 9.87 8.31 -3.28
N SER A 134 8.88 9.16 -2.99
CA SER A 134 7.47 8.77 -2.89
C SER A 134 6.77 8.69 -4.25
N THR A 135 7.38 9.19 -5.33
CA THR A 135 6.90 9.06 -6.71
C THR A 135 7.66 7.93 -7.40
N PHE A 136 6.95 6.93 -7.95
CA PHE A 136 7.55 5.92 -8.82
C PHE A 136 7.83 6.47 -10.24
N GLY A 137 8.35 7.69 -10.33
CA GLY A 137 8.92 8.25 -11.56
C GLY A 137 10.38 7.85 -11.63
N MET A 138 10.79 7.20 -12.72
CA MET A 138 12.18 6.83 -12.98
C MET A 138 13.10 8.04 -12.80
N GLN A 139 13.87 8.04 -11.72
CA GLN A 139 15.06 8.89 -11.55
C GLN A 139 16.29 8.00 -11.27
N LEU A 140 16.37 6.88 -11.98
CA LEU A 140 17.61 6.15 -12.19
C LEU A 140 18.19 6.62 -13.52
N GLY A 141 19.09 7.61 -13.45
CA GLY A 141 19.97 8.00 -14.54
C GLY A 141 21.01 6.92 -14.82
N TRP A 142 20.54 5.77 -15.32
CA TRP A 142 21.36 4.73 -15.93
C TRP A 142 20.75 4.37 -17.29
N PHE A 143 20.91 5.28 -18.24
CA PHE A 143 21.27 5.04 -19.64
C PHE A 143 22.02 6.27 -20.15
#